data_AF-A0A534WGB7-F1
#
_entry.id   AF-A0A534WGB7-F1
#
_cell.length_a   1.000
_cell.length_b   1.000
_cell.length_c   1.000
_cell.angle_alpha   90.00
_cell.angle_beta   90.00
_cell.angle_gamma   90.00
#
_symmetry.space_group_name_H-M   'P 1'
#
loop_
_entity.id
_entity.type
_entity.pdbx_description
1 polymer ?
#
loop_
_entity_poly.entity_id
_entity_poly.type
_entity_poly.pdbx_seq_one_letter_code
_entity_poly.pdbx_strand_id
1 'polypeptide(L)'
;MPTTVPDNGLSISNVSCAGTALTLTGTTPAEAGGNTCSGGSNHHNSCTTNADCPGGTCSFLHCTNAGCLFGPPLPVPNGSHASAATSTCVINSVTANGSGTGDCAAGTTTAYNLPLNAAIFLVGDLMEARCSGGTTPGANCTGGGGCGTTVACAGGGTCVNDTGRCTDNGAACCSDADCSLTASCETGACVGGTNDGKGCIIDADCPGTGAMCRTFIQPCPICDPTGNKCNGGPNDGLTCTPVSSPVDGDFPTSHDCPPPTALGIGSLAIGFVLDTGTITSTAVDTPDQVNVFCGFCKNKAVNAFARKCDGSPTGANCTGNGNCTAGQSCLPVLCNPANGNNDCATATGFTSCGQRTSGAFTSTAVARTIVETGSPAGPLTTGGPPTPQTLVSIFCVPPTFSTIVDSAADLPGPGAVALEGTTQLQ
;
A
#
# COMPACT_ATOMS: atom_id res chain seq x y z
N MET A 1 -4.82 0.80 9.24
CA MET A 1 -5.25 1.51 8.01
C MET A 1 -5.75 0.50 6.99
N PRO A 2 -7.01 0.56 6.54
CA PRO A 2 -7.49 -0.26 5.44
C PRO A 2 -7.20 0.45 4.12
N THR A 3 -5.98 0.33 3.60
CA THR A 3 -5.72 0.69 2.19
C THR A 3 -5.84 -0.58 1.37
N THR A 4 -6.75 -0.61 0.41
CA THR A 4 -6.84 -1.71 -0.56
C THR A 4 -5.51 -1.80 -1.29
N VAL A 5 -4.87 -2.97 -1.28
CA VAL A 5 -3.64 -3.23 -2.05
C VAL A 5 -4.08 -3.68 -3.44
N PRO A 6 -4.03 -2.83 -4.47
CA PRO A 6 -4.63 -3.17 -5.75
C PRO A 6 -3.57 -3.77 -6.66
N ASP A 7 -3.69 -5.06 -6.98
CA ASP A 7 -2.88 -5.66 -8.05
C ASP A 7 -3.35 -5.18 -9.44
N ASN A 8 -4.61 -4.77 -9.57
CA ASN A 8 -5.29 -4.41 -10.83
C ASN A 8 -5.20 -5.49 -11.92
N GLY A 9 -4.95 -6.74 -11.55
CA GLY A 9 -4.77 -7.85 -12.49
C GLY A 9 -3.51 -7.71 -13.34
N LEU A 10 -2.50 -6.97 -12.86
CA LEU A 10 -1.24 -6.81 -13.58
C LEU A 10 -0.31 -8.00 -13.35
N SER A 11 -0.32 -8.62 -12.16
CA SER A 11 0.59 -9.72 -11.81
C SER A 11 0.23 -11.02 -12.53
N ILE A 12 1.13 -11.51 -13.39
CA ILE A 12 0.96 -12.77 -14.13
C ILE A 12 1.82 -13.87 -13.50
N SER A 13 1.22 -15.01 -13.21
CA SER A 13 1.92 -16.23 -12.80
C SER A 13 1.69 -17.36 -13.79
N ASN A 14 2.70 -18.20 -13.96
CA ASN A 14 2.59 -19.41 -14.77
C ASN A 14 1.78 -20.46 -14.02
N VAL A 15 0.81 -21.05 -14.70
CA VAL A 15 -0.03 -22.13 -14.18
C VAL A 15 0.11 -23.35 -15.09
N SER A 16 0.26 -24.52 -14.48
CA SER A 16 0.27 -25.80 -15.20
C SER A 16 -0.52 -26.86 -14.45
N CYS A 17 -1.04 -27.85 -15.17
CA CYS A 17 -1.75 -28.99 -14.59
C CYS A 17 -1.13 -30.33 -14.98
N ALA A 18 -0.97 -31.20 -13.99
CA ALA A 18 -0.62 -32.60 -14.17
C ALA A 18 -1.70 -33.48 -13.50
N GLY A 19 -2.61 -34.02 -14.32
CA GLY A 19 -3.85 -34.58 -13.79
C GLY A 19 -4.74 -33.46 -13.25
N THR A 20 -5.18 -33.56 -11.99
CA THR A 20 -5.89 -32.47 -11.30
C THR A 20 -4.96 -31.53 -10.54
N ALA A 21 -3.71 -31.93 -10.31
CA ALA A 21 -2.76 -31.13 -9.54
C ALA A 21 -2.36 -29.89 -10.35
N LEU A 22 -2.73 -28.72 -9.83
CA LEU A 22 -2.35 -27.42 -10.36
C LEU A 22 -1.07 -26.95 -9.67
N THR A 23 -0.11 -26.44 -10.44
CA THR A 23 1.12 -25.84 -9.94
C THR A 23 1.21 -24.40 -10.44
N LEU A 24 1.40 -23.45 -9.51
CA LEU A 24 1.70 -22.06 -9.81
C LEU A 24 3.19 -21.81 -9.64
N THR A 25 3.78 -21.10 -10.59
CA THR A 25 5.19 -20.66 -10.55
C THR A 25 5.28 -19.21 -11.00
N GLY A 26 6.34 -18.53 -10.56
CA GLY A 26 6.58 -17.15 -10.95
C GLY A 26 6.84 -17.02 -12.44
N THR A 27 6.35 -15.93 -13.02
CA THR A 27 6.63 -15.54 -14.41
C THR A 27 7.80 -14.58 -14.43
N THR A 28 8.70 -14.71 -15.41
CA THR A 28 9.79 -13.74 -15.62
C THR A 28 9.27 -12.45 -16.28
N PRO A 29 9.97 -11.31 -16.13
CA PRO A 29 9.62 -10.08 -16.85
C PRO A 29 9.59 -10.24 -18.39
N ALA A 30 10.44 -11.12 -18.93
CA ALA A 30 10.51 -11.35 -20.37
C ALA A 30 9.34 -12.18 -20.90
N GLU A 31 8.84 -13.14 -20.11
CA GLU A 31 7.66 -13.95 -20.45
C GLU A 31 6.37 -13.14 -20.36
N ALA A 32 6.23 -12.31 -19.32
CA ALA A 32 5.03 -11.51 -19.08
C ALA A 32 4.89 -10.33 -20.06
N GLY A 33 6.02 -9.72 -20.46
CA GLY A 33 6.02 -8.51 -21.27
C GLY A 33 5.44 -7.29 -20.53
N GLY A 34 5.05 -6.26 -21.27
CA GLY A 34 4.39 -5.06 -20.72
C GLY A 34 5.26 -4.15 -19.84
N ASN A 35 6.56 -4.43 -19.68
CA ASN A 35 7.47 -3.58 -18.90
C ASN A 35 7.80 -2.28 -19.66
N THR A 36 7.94 -1.18 -18.92
CA THR A 36 8.26 0.15 -19.48
C THR A 36 9.44 0.80 -18.78
N CYS A 37 10.19 1.62 -19.51
CA CYS A 37 11.25 2.43 -18.93
C CYS A 37 10.70 3.65 -18.18
N SER A 38 10.98 3.74 -16.88
CA SER A 38 10.75 4.93 -16.06
C SER A 38 11.99 5.84 -16.07
N GLY A 39 11.83 7.08 -16.54
CA GLY A 39 12.92 8.03 -16.74
C GLY A 39 13.92 7.68 -17.85
N GLY A 40 14.98 8.47 -17.96
CA GLY A 40 16.07 8.26 -18.92
C GLY A 40 15.72 8.61 -20.37
N SER A 41 16.65 8.32 -21.29
CA SER A 41 16.50 8.64 -22.72
C SER A 41 15.47 7.77 -23.44
N ASN A 42 15.15 6.60 -22.88
CA ASN A 42 14.20 5.63 -23.44
C ASN A 42 12.89 5.60 -22.66
N HIS A 43 12.56 6.67 -21.95
CA HIS A 43 11.36 6.75 -21.13
C HIS A 43 10.11 6.33 -21.91
N HIS A 44 9.26 5.54 -21.25
CA HIS A 44 7.99 5.00 -21.76
C HIS A 44 8.12 3.99 -22.90
N ASN A 45 9.33 3.62 -23.31
CA ASN A 45 9.54 2.51 -24.25
C ASN A 45 9.53 1.17 -23.51
N SER A 46 9.25 0.09 -24.25
CA SER A 46 9.30 -1.28 -23.74
C SER A 46 10.71 -1.67 -23.29
N CYS A 47 10.81 -2.45 -22.23
CA CYS A 47 12.09 -2.97 -21.74
C CYS A 47 11.98 -4.43 -21.27
N THR A 48 13.14 -5.08 -21.14
CA THR A 48 13.26 -6.40 -20.52
C THR A 48 14.28 -6.41 -19.40
N THR A 49 15.19 -5.43 -19.40
CA THR A 49 16.21 -5.22 -18.38
C THR A 49 16.42 -3.72 -18.15
N ASN A 50 17.07 -3.35 -17.04
CA ASN A 50 17.47 -1.96 -16.78
C ASN A 50 18.44 -1.40 -17.84
N ALA A 51 19.17 -2.24 -18.56
CA ALA A 51 20.08 -1.78 -19.62
C ALA A 51 19.34 -1.15 -20.80
N ASP A 52 18.07 -1.52 -21.01
CA ASP A 52 17.21 -0.95 -22.04
C ASP A 52 16.77 0.49 -21.72
N CYS A 53 17.01 0.95 -20.47
CA CYS A 53 16.60 2.26 -19.97
C CYS A 53 17.82 3.12 -19.55
N PRO A 54 18.65 3.64 -20.48
CA PRO A 54 19.81 4.46 -20.13
C PRO A 54 19.40 5.71 -19.35
N GLY A 55 19.94 5.85 -18.13
CA GLY A 55 19.58 6.94 -17.22
C GLY A 55 18.19 6.81 -16.57
N GLY A 56 17.55 5.64 -16.69
CA GLY A 56 16.27 5.30 -16.09
C GLY A 56 16.25 3.89 -15.50
N THR A 57 15.06 3.37 -15.21
CA THR A 57 14.86 2.03 -14.66
C THR A 57 13.76 1.30 -15.42
N CYS A 58 13.93 -0.01 -15.64
CA CYS A 58 12.87 -0.82 -16.21
C CYS A 58 11.87 -1.20 -15.12
N SER A 59 10.61 -0.85 -15.31
CA SER A 59 9.51 -1.20 -14.42
C SER A 59 8.96 -2.57 -14.82
N PHE A 60 9.26 -3.61 -14.03
CA PHE A 60 8.81 -4.98 -14.30
C PHE A 60 7.38 -5.19 -13.82
N LEU A 61 6.39 -4.80 -14.63
CA LEU A 61 5.02 -4.54 -14.18
C LEU A 61 4.10 -5.76 -14.09
N HIS A 62 4.37 -6.81 -14.88
CA HIS A 62 3.40 -7.88 -15.12
C HIS A 62 3.82 -9.25 -14.60
N CYS A 63 4.93 -9.34 -13.89
CA CYS A 63 5.55 -10.62 -13.57
C CYS A 63 5.46 -10.93 -12.06
N THR A 64 5.76 -12.17 -11.68
CA THR A 64 5.72 -12.62 -10.27
C THR A 64 7.00 -13.30 -9.81
N ASN A 65 8.09 -13.12 -10.56
CA ASN A 65 9.43 -13.45 -10.09
C ASN A 65 10.00 -12.37 -9.17
N ALA A 66 11.05 -12.72 -8.43
CA ALA A 66 11.77 -11.75 -7.61
C ALA A 66 12.21 -10.54 -8.45
N GLY A 67 11.95 -9.34 -7.93
CA GLY A 67 12.23 -8.07 -8.59
C GLY A 67 11.04 -7.47 -9.38
N CYS A 68 9.95 -8.22 -9.58
CA CYS A 68 8.74 -7.70 -10.22
C CYS A 68 8.01 -6.73 -9.31
N LEU A 69 7.37 -5.71 -9.88
CA LEU A 69 6.52 -4.77 -9.17
C LEU A 69 5.14 -5.40 -8.96
N PHE A 70 4.49 -5.07 -7.85
CA PHE A 70 3.16 -5.58 -7.50
C PHE A 70 2.16 -4.43 -7.42
N GLY A 71 1.26 -4.36 -8.40
CA GLY A 71 0.34 -3.22 -8.55
C GLY A 71 1.05 -1.88 -8.81
N PRO A 72 0.32 -0.77 -8.92
CA PRO A 72 0.91 0.56 -9.01
C PRO A 72 1.38 1.07 -7.63
N PRO A 73 2.13 2.19 -7.57
CA PRO A 73 2.45 2.84 -6.30
C PRO A 73 1.19 3.12 -5.48
N LEU A 74 1.17 2.67 -4.22
CA LEU A 74 0.01 2.73 -3.34
C LEU A 74 0.05 4.00 -2.48
N PRO A 75 -0.89 4.95 -2.66
CA PRO A 75 -1.02 6.09 -1.76
C PRO A 75 -1.58 5.62 -0.40
N VAL A 76 -0.96 6.09 0.68
CA VAL A 76 -1.40 5.86 2.06
C VAL A 76 -1.53 7.25 2.74
N PRO A 77 -2.65 7.94 2.53
CA PRO A 77 -2.90 9.27 3.09
C PRO A 77 -3.18 9.20 4.59
N ASN A 78 -2.54 10.06 5.37
CA ASN A 78 -2.91 10.27 6.78
C ASN A 78 -3.88 11.45 6.87
N GLY A 79 -5.18 11.13 6.80
CA GLY A 79 -6.27 12.09 6.87
C GLY A 79 -6.46 12.78 8.22
N SER A 80 -5.67 12.45 9.26
CA SER A 80 -5.80 13.12 10.57
C SER A 80 -5.58 14.63 10.44
N HIS A 81 -6.26 15.40 11.28
CA HIS A 81 -6.16 16.86 11.29
C HIS A 81 -4.69 17.34 11.29
N ALA A 82 -4.35 18.22 10.34
CA ALA A 82 -2.99 18.74 10.12
C ALA A 82 -1.86 17.69 9.97
N SER A 83 -2.19 16.44 9.62
CA SER A 83 -1.23 15.31 9.61
C SER A 83 -0.81 14.86 8.21
N ALA A 84 -1.19 15.59 7.16
CA ALA A 84 -0.89 15.27 5.77
C ALA A 84 0.62 15.02 5.52
N ALA A 85 1.51 15.72 6.22
CA ALA A 85 2.97 15.55 6.16
C ALA A 85 3.48 14.15 6.54
N THR A 86 2.64 13.34 7.20
CA THR A 86 3.00 11.98 7.61
C THR A 86 2.51 10.89 6.64
N SER A 87 1.90 11.30 5.54
CA SER A 87 1.39 10.39 4.51
C SER A 87 2.51 9.76 3.71
N THR A 88 2.27 8.54 3.23
CA THR A 88 3.30 7.74 2.56
C THR A 88 2.86 7.26 1.19
N CYS A 89 3.81 7.17 0.25
CA CYS A 89 3.64 6.41 -0.98
C CYS A 89 4.38 5.07 -0.83
N VAL A 90 3.75 3.97 -1.22
CA VAL A 90 4.32 2.62 -1.06
C VAL A 90 4.54 1.96 -2.41
N ILE A 91 5.75 1.46 -2.66
CA ILE A 91 6.06 0.64 -3.83
C ILE A 91 6.20 -0.82 -3.38
N ASN A 92 5.32 -1.68 -3.89
CA ASN A 92 5.41 -3.11 -3.62
C ASN A 92 6.22 -3.82 -4.71
N SER A 93 7.09 -4.73 -4.27
CA SER A 93 7.94 -5.54 -5.15
C SER A 93 8.02 -6.97 -4.66
N VAL A 94 8.03 -7.94 -5.56
CA VAL A 94 8.14 -9.36 -5.25
C VAL A 94 9.58 -9.69 -4.82
N THR A 95 9.72 -10.39 -3.69
CA THR A 95 11.03 -10.70 -3.08
C THR A 95 11.52 -12.11 -3.35
N ALA A 96 10.61 -13.02 -3.70
CA ALA A 96 10.92 -14.39 -4.12
C ALA A 96 9.93 -14.81 -5.19
N ASN A 97 10.35 -15.73 -6.05
CA ASN A 97 9.51 -16.23 -7.13
C ASN A 97 8.19 -16.78 -6.57
N GLY A 98 7.08 -16.36 -7.17
CA GLY A 98 5.77 -16.89 -6.82
C GLY A 98 5.74 -18.41 -6.90
N SER A 99 5.12 -19.06 -5.94
CA SER A 99 5.01 -20.52 -5.93
C SER A 99 3.77 -20.95 -5.19
N GLY A 100 3.01 -21.89 -5.73
CA GLY A 100 1.81 -22.41 -5.09
C GLY A 100 1.31 -23.67 -5.73
N THR A 101 0.25 -24.22 -5.15
CA THR A 101 -0.41 -25.42 -5.68
C THR A 101 -1.91 -25.20 -5.76
N GLY A 102 -2.65 -26.18 -6.28
CA GLY A 102 -4.10 -26.11 -6.36
C GLY A 102 -4.70 -27.35 -7.01
N ASP A 103 -5.97 -27.24 -7.38
CA ASP A 103 -6.70 -28.26 -8.14
C ASP A 103 -7.40 -27.63 -9.36
N CYS A 104 -7.04 -28.02 -10.59
CA CYS A 104 -7.68 -27.47 -11.78
C CYS A 104 -9.05 -28.05 -12.10
N ALA A 105 -9.43 -29.22 -11.57
CA ALA A 105 -10.80 -29.72 -11.70
C ALA A 105 -11.76 -28.88 -10.85
N ALA A 106 -11.30 -28.38 -9.70
CA ALA A 106 -12.07 -27.47 -8.85
C ALA A 106 -11.83 -25.98 -9.15
N GLY A 107 -10.73 -25.64 -9.81
CA GLY A 107 -10.27 -24.26 -9.99
C GLY A 107 -9.75 -23.62 -8.71
N THR A 108 -9.27 -24.42 -7.76
CA THR A 108 -8.78 -23.93 -6.48
C THR A 108 -7.28 -23.64 -6.58
N THR A 109 -6.87 -22.55 -5.94
CA THR A 109 -5.48 -22.26 -5.60
C THR A 109 -5.33 -22.35 -4.09
N THR A 110 -4.26 -23.01 -3.65
CA THR A 110 -3.92 -23.21 -2.23
C THR A 110 -2.48 -22.81 -1.96
N ALA A 111 -2.29 -22.07 -0.87
CA ALA A 111 -0.97 -21.64 -0.38
C ALA A 111 -0.06 -21.02 -1.46
N TYR A 112 -0.59 -20.15 -2.30
CA TYR A 112 0.21 -19.41 -3.26
C TYR A 112 1.04 -18.34 -2.55
N ASN A 113 2.33 -18.62 -2.39
CA ASN A 113 3.30 -17.76 -1.72
C ASN A 113 3.80 -16.70 -2.69
N LEU A 114 3.57 -15.43 -2.35
CA LEU A 114 4.04 -14.27 -3.11
C LEU A 114 4.55 -13.20 -2.14
N PRO A 115 5.76 -13.36 -1.57
CA PRO A 115 6.27 -12.44 -0.57
C PRO A 115 6.66 -11.11 -1.22
N LEU A 116 6.16 -10.01 -0.67
CA LEU A 116 6.40 -8.66 -1.13
C LEU A 116 7.34 -7.89 -0.18
N ASN A 117 8.02 -6.91 -0.76
CA ASN A 117 8.72 -5.85 -0.08
C ASN A 117 8.02 -4.54 -0.43
N ALA A 118 7.44 -3.90 0.58
CA ALA A 118 6.81 -2.59 0.51
C ALA A 118 7.85 -1.52 0.86
N ALA A 119 8.40 -0.84 -0.13
CA ALA A 119 9.25 0.33 0.06
C ALA A 119 8.40 1.55 0.39
N ILE A 120 8.69 2.22 1.50
CA ILE A 120 7.86 3.30 2.05
C ILE A 120 8.58 4.63 1.84
N PHE A 121 7.85 5.59 1.25
CA PHE A 121 8.32 6.95 1.01
C PHE A 121 7.48 7.93 1.83
N LEU A 122 8.10 8.67 2.75
CA LEU A 122 7.43 9.69 3.57
C LEU A 122 7.42 11.02 2.83
N VAL A 123 6.36 11.20 2.06
CA VAL A 123 6.23 12.23 1.01
C VAL A 123 5.31 13.36 1.42
N GLY A 124 4.42 13.11 2.38
CA GLY A 124 3.40 14.07 2.77
C GLY A 124 2.32 14.19 1.69
N ASP A 125 1.85 15.42 1.48
CA ASP A 125 0.99 15.75 0.34
C ASP A 125 1.85 16.35 -0.79
N LEU A 126 1.88 15.68 -1.94
CA LEU A 126 2.62 16.15 -3.10
C LEU A 126 1.82 17.14 -3.96
N MET A 127 0.51 17.25 -3.75
CA MET A 127 -0.39 17.95 -4.69
C MET A 127 -1.42 18.82 -3.97
N GLU A 128 -0.96 19.85 -3.26
CA GLU A 128 -1.85 20.76 -2.51
C GLU A 128 -2.85 21.53 -3.38
N ALA A 129 -2.53 21.76 -4.66
CA ALA A 129 -3.45 22.34 -5.65
C ALA A 129 -3.04 21.98 -7.07
N ARG A 130 -4.03 21.61 -7.91
CA ARG A 130 -3.79 21.20 -9.29
C ARG A 130 -4.76 21.81 -10.29
N CYS A 131 -4.33 21.88 -11.53
CA CYS A 131 -5.16 22.31 -12.64
C CYS A 131 -6.22 21.27 -12.99
N SER A 132 -7.47 21.70 -13.14
CA SER A 132 -8.54 20.92 -13.75
C SER A 132 -8.86 21.49 -15.13
N GLY A 133 -8.83 20.64 -16.15
CA GLY A 133 -8.99 21.03 -17.55
C GLY A 133 -7.82 21.87 -18.10
N GLY A 134 -8.04 22.50 -19.24
CA GLY A 134 -7.01 23.26 -19.95
C GLY A 134 -5.99 22.38 -20.69
N THR A 135 -4.81 22.93 -21.00
CA THR A 135 -3.72 22.23 -21.71
C THR A 135 -2.73 21.54 -20.77
N THR A 136 -2.86 21.77 -19.45
CA THR A 136 -2.01 21.17 -18.42
C THR A 136 -2.85 20.66 -17.23
N PRO A 137 -3.81 19.74 -17.41
CA PRO A 137 -4.52 19.14 -16.29
C PRO A 137 -3.54 18.46 -15.31
N GLY A 138 -3.84 18.55 -14.02
CA GLY A 138 -3.06 17.99 -12.92
C GLY A 138 -1.74 18.70 -12.60
N ALA A 139 -1.30 19.65 -13.42
CA ALA A 139 -0.13 20.48 -13.12
C ALA A 139 -0.37 21.32 -11.85
N ASN A 140 0.69 21.52 -11.07
CA ASN A 140 0.65 22.34 -9.88
C ASN A 140 0.30 23.80 -10.25
N CYS A 141 -0.66 24.39 -9.54
CA CYS A 141 -1.11 25.77 -9.72
C CYS A 141 -0.96 26.64 -8.46
N THR A 142 -0.09 26.26 -7.52
CA THR A 142 0.27 27.10 -6.37
C THR A 142 1.14 28.28 -6.82
N GLY A 143 0.50 29.42 -7.13
CA GLY A 143 1.21 30.70 -7.15
C GLY A 143 1.25 31.25 -5.75
N GLY A 144 2.44 31.66 -5.30
CA GLY A 144 2.69 32.12 -3.93
C GLY A 144 1.53 32.90 -3.30
N GLY A 145 0.95 32.31 -2.24
CA GLY A 145 -0.03 32.95 -1.36
C GLY A 145 -1.49 32.74 -1.76
N GLY A 146 -2.05 31.56 -1.45
CA GLY A 146 -3.50 31.33 -1.46
C GLY A 146 -3.89 29.85 -1.61
N CYS A 147 -5.10 29.51 -1.20
CA CYS A 147 -5.73 28.19 -1.34
C CYS A 147 -6.08 27.83 -2.79
N GLY A 148 -5.12 27.93 -3.71
CA GLY A 148 -5.28 27.53 -5.12
C GLY A 148 -6.05 28.52 -5.99
N THR A 149 -6.01 29.84 -5.71
CA THR A 149 -6.78 30.84 -6.49
C THR A 149 -5.93 31.83 -7.29
N THR A 150 -4.61 31.77 -7.19
CA THR A 150 -3.70 32.82 -7.67
C THR A 150 -3.10 32.58 -9.07
N VAL A 151 -3.14 31.35 -9.61
CA VAL A 151 -2.58 31.03 -10.94
C VAL A 151 -3.64 30.46 -11.87
N ALA A 152 -3.76 31.08 -13.05
CA ALA A 152 -4.59 30.55 -14.13
C ALA A 152 -3.90 29.35 -14.80
N CYS A 153 -4.62 28.23 -14.89
CA CYS A 153 -4.15 27.06 -15.62
C CYS A 153 -4.17 27.33 -17.13
N ALA A 154 -3.10 26.92 -17.82
CA ALA A 154 -2.96 27.15 -19.25
C ALA A 154 -4.13 26.52 -20.03
N GLY A 155 -4.57 27.19 -21.10
CA GLY A 155 -5.65 26.68 -21.96
C GLY A 155 -7.05 26.79 -21.37
N GLY A 156 -7.27 27.63 -20.35
CA GLY A 156 -8.60 27.87 -19.76
C GLY A 156 -9.00 26.87 -18.67
N GLY A 157 -8.02 26.18 -18.06
CA GLY A 157 -8.27 25.34 -16.90
C GLY A 157 -8.52 26.16 -15.62
N THR A 158 -9.05 25.49 -14.60
CA THR A 158 -9.27 26.07 -13.26
C THR A 158 -8.33 25.45 -12.25
N CYS A 159 -7.71 26.25 -11.39
CA CYS A 159 -6.95 25.72 -10.26
C CYS A 159 -7.92 25.19 -9.19
N VAL A 160 -7.74 23.93 -8.80
CA VAL A 160 -8.54 23.26 -7.78
C VAL A 160 -7.73 23.20 -6.49
N ASN A 161 -8.35 23.58 -5.38
CA ASN A 161 -7.80 23.38 -4.06
C ASN A 161 -7.96 21.92 -3.63
N ASP A 162 -6.83 21.25 -3.40
CA ASP A 162 -6.74 19.90 -2.85
C ASP A 162 -6.12 19.93 -1.43
N THR A 163 -6.05 21.11 -0.80
CA THR A 163 -5.53 21.24 0.58
C THR A 163 -6.59 20.84 1.61
N GLY A 164 -7.82 21.36 1.47
CA GLY A 164 -8.87 21.06 2.42
C GLY A 164 -10.21 21.78 2.22
N ARG A 165 -11.20 21.38 3.02
CA ARG A 165 -12.51 22.02 3.12
C ARG A 165 -12.86 22.32 4.57
N CYS A 166 -13.53 23.44 4.81
CA CYS A 166 -14.03 23.78 6.12
C CYS A 166 -15.17 22.85 6.55
N THR A 167 -15.16 22.40 7.80
CA THR A 167 -16.17 21.48 8.36
C THR A 167 -17.56 22.07 8.51
N ASP A 168 -17.70 23.40 8.50
CA ASP A 168 -18.98 24.09 8.67
C ASP A 168 -19.72 24.35 7.36
N ASN A 169 -19.02 24.90 6.36
CA ASN A 169 -19.60 25.45 5.14
C ASN A 169 -19.02 24.86 3.85
N GLY A 170 -18.00 24.00 3.92
CA GLY A 170 -17.36 23.38 2.76
C GLY A 170 -16.56 24.35 1.89
N ALA A 171 -16.22 25.55 2.37
CA ALA A 171 -15.31 26.45 1.68
C ALA A 171 -13.91 25.84 1.60
N ALA A 172 -13.19 26.12 0.51
CA ALA A 172 -11.78 25.77 0.40
C ALA A 172 -10.96 26.49 1.48
N CYS A 173 -10.03 25.78 2.09
CA CYS A 173 -9.20 26.26 3.18
C CYS A 173 -7.79 25.66 3.11
N CYS A 174 -6.84 26.29 3.79
CA CYS A 174 -5.46 25.82 3.93
C CYS A 174 -5.05 25.75 5.39
N SER A 175 -5.81 26.41 6.26
CA SER A 175 -5.65 26.41 7.69
C SER A 175 -7.00 26.65 8.35
N ASP A 176 -7.11 26.34 9.65
CA ASP A 176 -8.32 26.61 10.42
C ASP A 176 -8.71 28.09 10.43
N ALA A 177 -7.74 28.99 10.21
CA ALA A 177 -7.98 30.43 10.14
C ALA A 177 -8.83 30.85 8.91
N ASP A 178 -8.92 29.99 7.90
CA ASP A 178 -9.78 30.22 6.72
C ASP A 178 -11.24 29.84 6.98
N CYS A 179 -11.52 29.15 8.10
CA CYS A 179 -12.83 28.68 8.49
C CYS A 179 -13.44 29.57 9.59
N SER A 180 -14.72 29.34 9.94
CA SER A 180 -15.30 30.02 11.10
C SER A 180 -14.60 29.60 12.40
N LEU A 181 -14.66 30.43 13.45
CA LEU A 181 -13.91 30.24 14.71
C LEU A 181 -14.10 28.88 15.41
N THR A 182 -15.14 28.12 15.07
CA THR A 182 -15.44 26.80 15.63
C THR A 182 -15.24 25.66 14.64
N ALA A 183 -14.88 25.98 13.40
CA ALA A 183 -14.68 25.03 12.32
C ALA A 183 -13.18 24.82 12.09
N SER A 184 -12.87 23.67 11.50
CA SER A 184 -11.52 23.25 11.17
C SER A 184 -11.40 23.07 9.66
N CYS A 185 -10.18 23.22 9.16
CA CYS A 185 -9.83 22.90 7.80
C CYS A 185 -9.37 21.46 7.71
N GLU A 186 -10.15 20.61 7.06
CA GLU A 186 -9.84 19.19 6.96
C GLU A 186 -9.44 18.77 5.56
N THR A 187 -8.53 17.79 5.50
CA THR A 187 -7.82 17.33 4.30
C THR A 187 -8.66 16.36 3.44
N GLY A 188 -9.97 16.45 3.56
CA GLY A 188 -10.94 15.66 2.82
C GLY A 188 -12.27 16.37 2.71
N ALA A 189 -13.15 15.84 1.88
CA ALA A 189 -14.53 16.29 1.80
C ALA A 189 -15.50 15.11 1.73
N CYS A 190 -16.63 15.26 2.40
CA CYS A 190 -17.69 14.28 2.32
C CYS A 190 -18.24 14.19 0.90
N VAL A 191 -18.42 12.96 0.43
CA VAL A 191 -19.14 12.64 -0.80
C VAL A 191 -20.46 12.00 -0.38
N GLY A 192 -21.55 12.73 -0.57
CA GLY A 192 -22.89 12.36 -0.13
C GLY A 192 -23.17 12.67 1.36
N GLY A 193 -24.37 12.28 1.80
CA GLY A 193 -24.83 12.49 3.18
C GLY A 193 -25.24 13.94 3.48
N THR A 194 -25.47 14.25 4.76
CA THR A 194 -25.89 15.61 5.17
C THR A 194 -24.74 16.61 5.25
N ASN A 195 -23.50 16.12 5.19
CA ASN A 195 -22.29 16.93 5.21
C ASN A 195 -21.60 17.00 3.83
N ASP A 196 -22.31 16.64 2.74
CA ASP A 196 -21.76 16.66 1.38
C ASP A 196 -20.98 17.95 1.08
N GLY A 197 -19.75 17.80 0.59
CA GLY A 197 -18.81 18.88 0.29
C GLY A 197 -18.11 19.54 1.48
N LYS A 198 -18.47 19.21 2.73
CA LYS A 198 -17.81 19.73 3.94
C LYS A 198 -16.56 18.96 4.29
N GLY A 199 -15.66 19.61 5.03
CA GLY A 199 -14.44 19.02 5.57
C GLY A 199 -14.68 17.73 6.34
N CYS A 200 -13.84 16.74 6.13
CA CYS A 200 -13.85 15.47 6.87
C CYS A 200 -12.43 14.89 6.97
N ILE A 201 -12.22 14.03 7.96
CA ILE A 201 -11.00 13.23 8.14
C ILE A 201 -11.27 11.72 8.11
N ILE A 202 -12.50 11.30 8.41
CA ILE A 202 -12.96 9.92 8.39
C ILE A 202 -14.42 9.84 7.91
N ASP A 203 -14.85 8.66 7.44
CA ASP A 203 -16.23 8.45 6.96
C ASP A 203 -17.31 8.80 8.00
N ALA A 204 -16.99 8.66 9.30
CA ALA A 204 -17.92 8.99 10.38
C ALA A 204 -18.28 10.48 10.41
N ASP A 205 -17.45 11.36 9.84
CA ASP A 205 -17.74 12.79 9.70
C ASP A 205 -18.79 13.06 8.60
N CYS A 206 -19.10 12.05 7.79
CA CYS A 206 -20.03 12.10 6.66
C CYS A 206 -21.29 11.29 6.96
N PRO A 207 -22.21 11.79 7.81
CA PRO A 207 -23.43 11.08 8.16
C PRO A 207 -24.36 10.92 6.95
N GLY A 208 -24.73 9.67 6.66
CA GLY A 208 -25.65 9.30 5.60
C GLY A 208 -25.33 7.91 5.07
N THR A 209 -26.35 7.18 4.60
CA THR A 209 -26.12 5.85 4.01
C THR A 209 -25.30 5.99 2.73
N GLY A 210 -24.13 5.33 2.68
CA GLY A 210 -23.22 5.38 1.53
C GLY A 210 -22.42 6.67 1.40
N ALA A 211 -22.48 7.57 2.39
CA ALA A 211 -21.62 8.73 2.46
C ALA A 211 -20.22 8.32 2.95
N MET A 212 -19.19 8.93 2.37
CA MET A 212 -17.79 8.63 2.68
C MET A 212 -16.95 9.90 2.69
N CYS A 213 -15.83 9.87 3.41
CA CYS A 213 -14.87 10.95 3.41
C CYS A 213 -13.83 10.72 2.32
N ARG A 214 -13.84 11.57 1.30
CA ARG A 214 -12.83 11.54 0.24
C ARG A 214 -11.67 12.44 0.63
N THR A 215 -10.48 11.88 0.84
CA THR A 215 -9.28 12.68 1.11
C THR A 215 -8.81 13.42 -0.15
N PHE A 216 -8.14 14.55 0.06
CA PHE A 216 -7.45 15.30 -0.99
C PHE A 216 -5.93 15.11 -0.96
N ILE A 217 -5.41 14.50 0.10
CA ILE A 217 -3.97 14.24 0.26
C ILE A 217 -3.53 13.31 -0.86
N GLN A 218 -2.51 13.72 -1.62
CA GLN A 218 -1.94 12.89 -2.67
C GLN A 218 -0.47 12.53 -2.37
N PRO A 219 -0.21 11.38 -1.73
CA PRO A 219 1.15 11.00 -1.35
C PRO A 219 1.95 10.46 -2.53
N CYS A 220 1.32 9.74 -3.46
CA CYS A 220 2.02 9.24 -4.64
C CYS A 220 1.91 10.21 -5.82
N PRO A 221 2.98 10.39 -6.62
CA PRO A 221 2.84 11.06 -7.91
C PRO A 221 1.78 10.35 -8.77
N ILE A 222 1.02 11.15 -9.49
CA ILE A 222 -0.09 10.66 -10.30
C ILE A 222 0.30 10.64 -11.77
N CYS A 223 -0.31 9.73 -12.52
CA CYS A 223 -0.34 9.79 -13.96
C CYS A 223 -1.70 10.37 -14.38
N ASP A 224 -1.73 11.60 -14.89
CA ASP A 224 -2.99 12.22 -15.32
C ASP A 224 -3.61 11.42 -16.49
N PRO A 225 -4.84 10.89 -16.36
CA PRO A 225 -5.47 10.10 -17.40
C PRO A 225 -5.90 10.93 -18.62
N THR A 226 -5.92 12.27 -18.51
CA THR A 226 -6.27 13.15 -19.63
C THR A 226 -5.06 13.46 -20.51
N GLY A 227 -3.96 13.85 -19.88
CA GLY A 227 -2.72 14.27 -20.53
C GLY A 227 -1.68 13.16 -20.69
N ASN A 228 -1.87 12.00 -20.03
CA ASN A 228 -0.90 10.90 -19.93
C ASN A 228 0.49 11.41 -19.51
N LYS A 229 0.50 12.28 -18.50
CA LYS A 229 1.69 12.91 -17.96
C LYS A 229 1.78 12.74 -16.47
N CYS A 230 2.99 12.52 -15.97
CA CYS A 230 3.24 12.49 -14.55
C CYS A 230 3.03 13.88 -13.97
N ASN A 231 2.36 13.93 -12.82
CA ASN A 231 2.30 15.11 -11.99
C ASN A 231 2.96 14.80 -10.65
N GLY A 232 4.01 15.54 -10.35
CA GLY A 232 4.88 15.32 -9.20
C GLY A 232 5.95 14.24 -9.44
N GLY A 233 6.82 14.10 -8.44
CA GLY A 233 7.94 13.17 -8.48
C GLY A 233 9.06 13.58 -9.47
N PRO A 234 10.11 12.76 -9.59
CA PRO A 234 11.25 13.05 -10.46
C PRO A 234 10.93 13.08 -11.97
N ASN A 235 9.82 12.45 -12.37
CA ASN A 235 9.39 12.37 -13.78
C ASN A 235 8.27 13.36 -14.11
N ASP A 236 8.06 14.41 -13.30
CA ASP A 236 7.03 15.43 -13.53
C ASP A 236 7.05 15.96 -14.98
N GLY A 237 5.87 15.97 -15.61
CA GLY A 237 5.66 16.39 -17.00
C GLY A 237 6.05 15.37 -18.08
N LEU A 238 6.71 14.26 -17.72
CA LEU A 238 7.03 13.16 -18.65
C LEU A 238 5.82 12.25 -18.89
N THR A 239 5.87 11.45 -19.96
CA THR A 239 4.75 10.60 -20.40
C THR A 239 4.56 9.39 -19.50
N CYS A 240 3.33 9.03 -19.17
CA CYS A 240 3.04 7.88 -18.33
C CYS A 240 1.82 7.10 -18.80
N THR A 241 1.75 5.83 -18.41
CA THR A 241 0.53 5.02 -18.55
C THR A 241 -0.21 5.02 -17.21
N PRO A 242 -1.46 5.52 -17.16
CA PRO A 242 -2.27 5.46 -15.95
C PRO A 242 -2.53 4.00 -15.56
N VAL A 243 -2.28 3.66 -14.30
CA VAL A 243 -2.74 2.38 -13.73
C VAL A 243 -3.81 2.74 -12.71
N SER A 244 -5.02 2.22 -12.90
CA SER A 244 -6.12 2.49 -11.97
C SER A 244 -5.73 2.09 -10.55
N SER A 245 -5.93 2.95 -9.57
CA SER A 245 -6.06 2.55 -8.18
C SER A 245 -7.40 3.11 -7.72
N PRO A 246 -8.46 2.31 -7.56
CA PRO A 246 -9.76 2.79 -7.08
C PRO A 246 -9.69 3.05 -5.57
N VAL A 247 -8.82 3.96 -5.15
CA VAL A 247 -8.75 4.49 -3.79
C VAL A 247 -9.20 5.94 -3.86
N ASP A 248 -10.48 6.15 -3.54
CA ASP A 248 -11.07 7.42 -3.11
C ASP A 248 -10.69 8.70 -3.87
N GLY A 249 -10.75 8.66 -5.20
CA GLY A 249 -10.64 9.87 -6.03
C GLY A 249 -9.21 10.37 -6.26
N ASP A 250 -8.20 9.60 -5.84
CA ASP A 250 -6.82 9.79 -6.25
C ASP A 250 -6.71 9.51 -7.76
N PHE A 251 -6.01 10.38 -8.46
CA PHE A 251 -5.73 10.16 -9.87
C PHE A 251 -4.81 8.93 -9.99
N PRO A 252 -4.98 8.11 -11.04
CA PRO A 252 -4.27 6.83 -11.16
C PRO A 252 -2.76 7.01 -11.02
N THR A 253 -2.13 6.25 -10.12
CA THR A 253 -0.68 6.25 -9.96
C THR A 253 -0.02 5.39 -11.04
N SER A 254 1.30 5.52 -11.20
CA SER A 254 2.05 4.73 -12.18
C SER A 254 3.51 4.63 -11.77
N HIS A 255 4.17 3.52 -12.12
CA HIS A 255 5.63 3.39 -11.95
C HIS A 255 6.42 4.22 -12.96
N ASP A 256 5.76 4.74 -14.00
CA ASP A 256 6.32 5.81 -14.84
C ASP A 256 6.48 7.12 -14.04
N CYS A 257 5.76 7.28 -12.92
CA CYS A 257 5.77 8.45 -12.04
C CYS A 257 6.26 8.06 -10.63
N PRO A 258 7.55 7.75 -10.46
CA PRO A 258 8.06 7.25 -9.18
C PRO A 258 8.04 8.35 -8.10
N PRO A 259 7.82 8.01 -6.81
CA PRO A 259 8.02 8.94 -5.71
C PRO A 259 9.49 9.37 -5.60
N PRO A 260 9.78 10.53 -4.97
CA PRO A 260 11.15 10.99 -4.77
C PRO A 260 11.96 10.02 -3.91
N THR A 261 13.07 9.49 -4.45
CA THR A 261 13.88 8.46 -3.79
C THR A 261 14.53 8.93 -2.48
N ALA A 262 14.80 10.24 -2.36
CA ALA A 262 15.36 10.85 -1.15
C ALA A 262 14.42 10.79 0.07
N LEU A 263 13.13 10.51 -0.15
CA LEU A 263 12.11 10.41 0.89
C LEU A 263 11.84 8.96 1.33
N GLY A 264 12.63 8.01 0.83
CA GLY A 264 12.56 6.61 1.25
C GLY A 264 12.99 6.44 2.71
N ILE A 265 12.10 5.90 3.53
CA ILE A 265 12.33 5.72 4.99
C ILE A 265 12.56 4.26 5.39
N GLY A 266 12.52 3.34 4.43
CA GLY A 266 12.78 1.92 4.64
C GLY A 266 11.81 1.05 3.87
N SER A 267 11.83 -0.24 4.18
CA SER A 267 10.91 -1.20 3.59
C SER A 267 10.36 -2.18 4.61
N LEU A 268 9.24 -2.78 4.24
CA LEU A 268 8.43 -3.65 5.06
C LEU A 268 8.19 -4.96 4.31
N ALA A 269 8.54 -6.09 4.93
CA ALA A 269 8.28 -7.40 4.36
C ALA A 269 6.81 -7.80 4.60
N ILE A 270 6.13 -8.21 3.53
CA ILE A 270 4.73 -8.66 3.54
C ILE A 270 4.69 -10.06 2.95
N GLY A 271 4.38 -11.07 3.75
CA GLY A 271 4.28 -12.45 3.27
C GLY A 271 2.87 -12.81 2.86
N PHE A 272 2.52 -12.65 1.57
CA PHE A 272 1.25 -13.18 1.09
C PHE A 272 1.30 -14.70 0.94
N VAL A 273 0.33 -15.35 1.57
CA VAL A 273 0.00 -16.76 1.34
C VAL A 273 -1.46 -16.79 0.91
N LEU A 274 -1.66 -16.83 -0.40
CA LEU A 274 -2.95 -16.62 -1.05
C LEU A 274 -3.71 -17.92 -1.23
N ASP A 275 -5.01 -17.90 -0.95
CA ASP A 275 -5.90 -19.04 -1.07
C ASP A 275 -7.24 -18.64 -1.72
N THR A 276 -7.86 -19.55 -2.45
CA THR A 276 -9.20 -19.33 -3.05
C THR A 276 -10.34 -19.78 -2.13
N GLY A 277 -10.02 -20.46 -1.02
CA GLY A 277 -10.96 -20.85 0.01
C GLY A 277 -11.16 -19.78 1.08
N THR A 278 -11.84 -20.17 2.16
CA THR A 278 -11.95 -19.35 3.37
C THR A 278 -10.74 -19.57 4.25
N ILE A 279 -10.04 -18.49 4.58
CA ILE A 279 -8.99 -18.49 5.59
C ILE A 279 -9.47 -17.77 6.84
N THR A 280 -8.95 -18.20 7.99
CA THR A 280 -9.35 -17.64 9.28
C THR A 280 -8.13 -17.49 10.17
N SER A 281 -7.99 -16.31 10.78
CA SER A 281 -7.02 -16.06 11.83
C SER A 281 -7.77 -15.68 13.10
N THR A 282 -7.44 -16.34 14.21
CA THR A 282 -8.01 -16.02 15.53
C THR A 282 -6.90 -15.57 16.46
N ALA A 283 -7.12 -14.45 17.11
CA ALA A 283 -6.17 -13.84 18.01
C ALA A 283 -5.98 -14.69 19.28
N VAL A 284 -4.79 -14.58 19.87
CA VAL A 284 -4.43 -15.25 21.13
C VAL A 284 -4.30 -14.20 22.24
N ASP A 285 -4.79 -14.56 23.42
CA ASP A 285 -4.56 -13.77 24.62
C ASP A 285 -3.22 -14.18 25.24
N THR A 286 -2.26 -13.26 25.27
CA THR A 286 -0.97 -13.43 25.92
C THR A 286 -1.01 -12.85 27.34
N PRO A 287 -0.03 -13.17 28.22
CA PRO A 287 -0.02 -12.63 29.58
C PRO A 287 0.02 -11.09 29.68
N ASP A 288 0.60 -10.43 28.68
CA ASP A 288 0.81 -8.98 28.68
C ASP A 288 -0.10 -8.22 27.68
N GLN A 289 -0.79 -8.94 26.78
CA GLN A 289 -1.69 -8.33 25.79
C GLN A 289 -2.74 -9.33 25.31
N VAL A 290 -4.01 -8.91 25.29
CA VAL A 290 -5.13 -9.67 24.72
C VAL A 290 -5.28 -9.43 23.21
N ASN A 291 -5.96 -10.33 22.52
CA ASN A 291 -6.25 -10.27 21.09
C ASN A 291 -5.01 -9.98 20.21
N VAL A 292 -3.95 -10.77 20.40
CA VAL A 292 -2.74 -10.69 19.58
C VAL A 292 -2.87 -11.62 18.38
N PHE A 293 -2.90 -11.05 17.18
CA PHE A 293 -2.77 -11.75 15.90
C PHE A 293 -1.30 -11.89 15.49
N CYS A 294 -0.52 -10.81 15.66
CA CYS A 294 0.85 -10.71 15.17
C CYS A 294 1.83 -10.55 16.32
N GLY A 295 2.54 -11.63 16.66
CA GLY A 295 3.49 -11.62 17.76
C GLY A 295 4.85 -11.04 17.36
N PHE A 296 5.24 -9.94 18.01
CA PHE A 296 6.59 -9.41 18.02
C PHE A 296 7.07 -9.14 19.44
N CYS A 297 8.36 -9.30 19.68
CA CYS A 297 8.93 -9.01 21.00
C CYS A 297 8.90 -7.50 21.28
N LYS A 298 8.20 -7.16 22.36
CA LYS A 298 7.70 -5.83 22.71
C LYS A 298 8.20 -5.42 24.09
N ASN A 299 8.53 -4.14 24.21
CA ASN A 299 8.66 -3.47 25.49
C ASN A 299 7.28 -2.91 25.87
N LYS A 300 6.60 -3.57 26.81
CA LYS A 300 5.24 -3.22 27.22
C LYS A 300 5.11 -1.85 27.89
N ALA A 301 6.20 -1.29 28.42
CA ALA A 301 6.16 0.00 29.11
C ALA A 301 6.14 1.18 28.12
N VAL A 302 6.81 1.05 26.97
CA VAL A 302 6.97 2.14 26.00
C VAL A 302 6.39 1.83 24.62
N ASN A 303 5.72 0.69 24.44
CA ASN A 303 5.18 0.22 23.15
C ASN A 303 6.22 0.24 22.00
N ALA A 304 7.45 -0.16 22.31
CA ALA A 304 8.52 -0.31 21.33
C ALA A 304 8.77 -1.79 21.02
N PHE A 305 9.34 -2.09 19.85
CA PHE A 305 9.59 -3.46 19.39
C PHE A 305 11.09 -3.74 19.24
N ALA A 306 11.48 -4.99 19.46
CA ALA A 306 12.87 -5.43 19.36
C ALA A 306 13.34 -5.43 17.91
N ARG A 307 14.50 -4.82 17.67
CA ARG A 307 15.20 -4.82 16.38
C ARG A 307 16.57 -5.48 16.55
N LYS A 308 16.79 -6.62 15.92
CA LYS A 308 18.03 -7.40 16.08
C LYS A 308 18.51 -8.01 14.76
N CYS A 309 19.79 -8.30 14.67
CA CYS A 309 20.35 -8.97 13.51
C CYS A 309 19.72 -10.38 13.37
N ASP A 310 19.30 -10.67 12.14
CA ASP A 310 18.48 -11.81 11.70
C ASP A 310 17.16 -12.02 12.46
N GLY A 311 16.69 -10.99 13.18
CA GLY A 311 15.45 -11.09 13.97
C GLY A 311 15.58 -12.09 15.12
N SER A 312 16.80 -12.48 15.49
CA SER A 312 17.04 -13.44 16.56
C SER A 312 16.87 -12.78 17.94
N PRO A 313 16.14 -13.39 18.88
CA PRO A 313 16.04 -12.90 20.26
C PRO A 313 17.41 -12.74 20.95
N THR A 314 18.40 -13.55 20.56
CA THR A 314 19.78 -13.52 21.08
C THR A 314 20.73 -12.70 20.22
N GLY A 315 20.28 -12.21 19.07
CA GLY A 315 21.06 -11.40 18.15
C GLY A 315 21.50 -10.06 18.74
N ALA A 316 22.50 -9.45 18.10
CA ALA A 316 22.93 -8.09 18.42
C ALA A 316 21.81 -7.09 18.07
N ASN A 317 21.68 -6.04 18.88
CA ASN A 317 20.81 -4.92 18.56
C ASN A 317 21.34 -4.20 17.32
N CYS A 318 20.44 -3.74 16.45
CA CYS A 318 20.81 -3.06 15.22
C CYS A 318 19.84 -1.91 14.92
N THR A 319 20.34 -0.90 14.23
CA THR A 319 19.55 0.23 13.71
C THR A 319 19.42 0.20 12.18
N GLY A 320 20.14 -0.71 11.52
CA GLY A 320 20.12 -0.98 10.09
C GLY A 320 21.09 -2.11 9.75
N ASN A 321 21.05 -2.59 8.50
CA ASN A 321 21.84 -3.76 8.06
C ASN A 321 23.36 -3.53 8.18
N GLY A 322 23.83 -2.28 8.08
CA GLY A 322 25.25 -1.94 8.19
C GLY A 322 25.88 -2.20 9.57
N ASN A 323 25.06 -2.43 10.60
CA ASN A 323 25.50 -2.73 11.96
C ASN A 323 25.41 -4.23 12.28
N CYS A 324 24.98 -5.04 11.32
CA CYS A 324 24.97 -6.49 11.42
C CYS A 324 26.19 -7.08 10.71
N THR A 325 26.55 -8.31 11.08
CA THR A 325 27.59 -9.06 10.38
C THR A 325 27.21 -9.29 8.92
N ALA A 326 28.22 -9.39 8.04
CA ALA A 326 27.98 -9.53 6.61
C ALA A 326 27.03 -10.70 6.30
N GLY A 327 25.99 -10.41 5.51
CA GLY A 327 24.93 -11.37 5.15
C GLY A 327 23.73 -11.40 6.11
N GLN A 328 23.81 -10.74 7.27
CA GLN A 328 22.69 -10.62 8.19
C GLN A 328 21.83 -9.38 7.90
N SER A 329 20.53 -9.50 8.22
CA SER A 329 19.56 -8.40 8.06
C SER A 329 19.09 -7.90 9.41
N CYS A 330 18.86 -6.60 9.53
CA CYS A 330 18.35 -6.00 10.76
C CYS A 330 16.81 -6.08 10.78
N LEU A 331 16.28 -7.06 11.51
CA LEU A 331 14.87 -7.47 11.43
C LEU A 331 14.18 -7.36 12.81
N PRO A 332 12.84 -7.27 12.83
CA PRO A 332 12.09 -7.44 14.06
C PRO A 332 12.22 -8.85 14.61
N VAL A 333 12.14 -8.98 15.93
CA VAL A 333 12.12 -10.29 16.59
C VAL A 333 10.68 -10.79 16.65
N LEU A 334 10.38 -11.87 15.93
CA LEU A 334 9.07 -12.51 15.94
C LEU A 334 8.89 -13.33 17.23
N CYS A 335 7.64 -13.43 17.68
CA CYS A 335 7.22 -14.40 18.69
C CYS A 335 5.91 -15.05 18.26
N ASN A 336 5.69 -16.29 18.68
CA ASN A 336 4.42 -16.95 18.50
C ASN A 336 3.49 -16.56 19.68
N PRO A 337 2.36 -15.87 19.46
CA PRO A 337 1.42 -15.54 20.53
C PRO A 337 0.96 -16.76 21.34
N ALA A 338 0.89 -17.94 20.73
CA ALA A 338 0.54 -19.19 21.41
C ALA A 338 1.60 -19.66 22.43
N ASN A 339 2.86 -19.24 22.27
CA ASN A 339 3.94 -19.48 23.22
C ASN A 339 4.03 -18.39 24.31
N GLY A 340 3.18 -17.37 24.24
CA GLY A 340 3.24 -16.21 25.13
C GLY A 340 4.61 -15.52 25.10
N ASN A 341 5.11 -15.14 26.27
CA ASN A 341 6.36 -14.36 26.40
C ASN A 341 7.64 -15.21 26.26
N ASN A 342 7.52 -16.53 26.12
CA ASN A 342 8.68 -17.43 26.19
C ASN A 342 9.67 -17.17 25.04
N ASP A 343 9.15 -16.91 23.84
CA ASP A 343 9.98 -16.61 22.65
C ASP A 343 10.78 -15.31 22.83
N CYS A 344 10.30 -14.40 23.70
CA CYS A 344 10.93 -13.11 23.98
C CYS A 344 11.81 -13.10 25.23
N ALA A 345 11.96 -14.22 25.93
CA ALA A 345 12.67 -14.27 27.20
C ALA A 345 14.13 -13.78 27.11
N THR A 346 14.79 -13.98 25.97
CA THR A 346 16.18 -13.55 25.73
C THR A 346 16.30 -12.23 24.98
N ALA A 347 15.17 -11.65 24.53
CA ALA A 347 15.13 -10.33 23.92
C ALA A 347 15.22 -9.25 25.01
N THR A 348 16.44 -8.93 25.44
CA THR A 348 16.72 -7.96 26.52
C THR A 348 15.95 -6.66 26.34
N GLY A 349 15.09 -6.30 27.31
CA GLY A 349 14.26 -5.09 27.27
C GLY A 349 12.95 -5.21 26.49
N PHE A 350 12.69 -6.33 25.81
CA PHE A 350 11.52 -6.58 24.98
C PHE A 350 10.92 -7.95 25.27
N THR A 351 10.60 -8.21 26.54
CA THR A 351 10.24 -9.55 27.04
C THR A 351 8.76 -9.90 26.92
N SER A 352 7.95 -9.06 26.28
CA SER A 352 6.52 -9.30 26.06
C SER A 352 6.28 -9.71 24.62
N CYS A 353 5.47 -10.73 24.37
CA CYS A 353 5.02 -11.04 23.02
C CYS A 353 3.72 -10.27 22.72
N GLY A 354 3.73 -9.43 21.68
CA GLY A 354 2.55 -8.64 21.35
C GLY A 354 2.64 -7.91 20.01
N GLN A 355 1.57 -7.22 19.68
CA GLN A 355 1.46 -6.28 18.56
C GLN A 355 1.33 -4.86 19.09
N ARG A 356 1.19 -3.85 18.22
CA ARG A 356 1.07 -2.45 18.68
C ARG A 356 -0.14 -2.26 19.58
N THR A 357 -1.33 -2.48 19.03
CA THR A 357 -2.62 -2.36 19.73
C THR A 357 -3.38 -3.67 19.70
N SER A 358 -4.15 -3.99 20.74
CA SER A 358 -4.99 -5.21 20.80
C SER A 358 -6.08 -5.19 19.73
N GLY A 359 -6.29 -6.33 19.04
CA GLY A 359 -7.38 -6.50 18.07
C GLY A 359 -6.93 -6.50 16.61
N ALA A 360 -7.88 -6.63 15.69
CA ALA A 360 -7.63 -6.56 14.26
C ALA A 360 -7.78 -5.12 13.75
N PHE A 361 -6.84 -4.70 12.90
CA PHE A 361 -6.86 -3.49 12.08
C PHE A 361 -6.90 -2.11 12.79
N THR A 362 -7.40 -1.95 14.02
CA THR A 362 -7.29 -0.72 14.84
C THR A 362 -7.66 -0.94 16.34
N SER A 363 -7.57 0.16 17.12
CA SER A 363 -7.96 0.31 18.54
C SER A 363 -9.47 0.37 18.83
N THR A 364 -10.34 0.50 17.82
CA THR A 364 -11.77 0.78 18.00
C THR A 364 -12.67 -0.45 17.89
N ALA A 365 -12.15 -1.56 17.36
CA ALA A 365 -12.87 -2.83 17.26
C ALA A 365 -12.02 -3.99 17.81
N VAL A 366 -12.49 -4.61 18.89
CA VAL A 366 -11.85 -5.78 19.53
C VAL A 366 -12.19 -7.06 18.76
N ALA A 367 -12.04 -7.03 17.43
CA ALA A 367 -12.27 -8.20 16.60
C ALA A 367 -11.27 -9.29 17.00
N ARG A 368 -11.80 -10.46 17.39
CA ARG A 368 -10.99 -11.62 17.80
C ARG A 368 -10.65 -12.54 16.64
N THR A 369 -11.40 -12.45 15.55
CA THR A 369 -11.29 -13.33 14.40
C THR A 369 -11.36 -12.50 13.13
N ILE A 370 -10.41 -12.74 12.23
CA ILE A 370 -10.40 -12.25 10.86
C ILE A 370 -10.79 -13.43 9.98
N VAL A 371 -11.80 -13.23 9.13
CA VAL A 371 -12.24 -14.22 8.14
C VAL A 371 -12.18 -13.56 6.79
N GLU A 372 -11.39 -14.15 5.89
CA GLU A 372 -11.36 -13.75 4.49
C GLU A 372 -11.89 -14.92 3.66
N THR A 373 -12.77 -14.64 2.71
CA THR A 373 -13.38 -15.67 1.86
C THR A 373 -13.03 -15.40 0.41
N GLY A 374 -12.19 -16.27 -0.15
CA GLY A 374 -11.90 -16.29 -1.58
C GLY A 374 -13.02 -16.91 -2.39
N SER A 375 -12.80 -16.96 -3.70
CA SER A 375 -13.65 -17.68 -4.64
C SER A 375 -12.78 -18.46 -5.63
N PRO A 376 -13.00 -19.78 -5.79
CA PRO A 376 -12.27 -20.56 -6.78
C PRO A 376 -12.72 -20.24 -8.20
N ALA A 377 -11.82 -20.45 -9.16
CA ALA A 377 -12.04 -20.16 -10.57
C ALA A 377 -13.06 -21.10 -11.25
N GLY A 378 -13.46 -22.18 -10.57
CA GLY A 378 -14.22 -23.29 -11.14
C GLY A 378 -13.38 -24.16 -12.09
N PRO A 379 -13.95 -25.25 -12.64
CA PRO A 379 -13.20 -26.20 -13.46
C PRO A 379 -12.47 -25.51 -14.62
N LEU A 380 -11.16 -25.73 -14.70
CA LEU A 380 -10.30 -25.18 -15.73
C LEU A 380 -10.17 -26.16 -16.89
N THR A 381 -10.16 -25.63 -18.11
CA THR A 381 -9.95 -26.41 -19.33
C THR A 381 -8.80 -25.82 -20.13
N THR A 382 -7.91 -26.67 -20.65
CA THR A 382 -6.81 -26.25 -21.53
C THR A 382 -7.36 -25.57 -22.78
N GLY A 383 -6.88 -24.36 -23.07
CA GLY A 383 -7.38 -23.51 -24.16
C GLY A 383 -8.77 -22.91 -23.92
N GLY A 384 -9.37 -23.11 -22.74
CA GLY A 384 -10.63 -22.48 -22.34
C GLY A 384 -10.47 -20.98 -22.06
N PRO A 385 -11.56 -20.22 -21.90
CA PRO A 385 -11.47 -18.79 -21.57
C PRO A 385 -10.89 -18.56 -20.16
N PRO A 386 -10.29 -17.38 -19.88
CA PRO A 386 -9.94 -16.99 -18.52
C PRO A 386 -11.16 -17.02 -17.60
N THR A 387 -11.02 -17.65 -16.43
CA THR A 387 -12.09 -17.75 -15.43
C THR A 387 -11.75 -16.87 -14.21
N PRO A 388 -12.72 -16.09 -13.68
CA PRO A 388 -12.48 -15.19 -12.55
C PRO A 388 -12.30 -15.96 -11.24
N GLN A 389 -11.44 -15.47 -10.35
CA GLN A 389 -11.22 -15.99 -9.00
C GLN A 389 -10.92 -14.85 -8.02
N THR A 390 -11.10 -15.12 -6.73
CA THR A 390 -10.66 -14.23 -5.65
C THR A 390 -9.69 -14.98 -4.74
N LEU A 391 -8.49 -14.46 -4.62
CA LEU A 391 -7.43 -14.97 -3.75
C LEU A 391 -7.38 -14.13 -2.48
N VAL A 392 -7.39 -14.77 -1.32
CA VAL A 392 -7.36 -14.09 -0.03
C VAL A 392 -6.13 -14.44 0.79
N SER A 393 -5.64 -13.50 1.60
CA SER A 393 -4.56 -13.73 2.58
C SER A 393 -4.76 -12.91 3.85
N ILE A 394 -4.34 -13.47 4.98
CA ILE A 394 -4.18 -12.76 6.26
C ILE A 394 -2.70 -12.87 6.62
N PHE A 395 -2.06 -11.75 6.91
CA PHE A 395 -0.62 -11.67 7.12
C PHE A 395 -0.29 -10.73 8.27
N CYS A 396 0.96 -10.78 8.74
CA CYS A 396 1.45 -9.87 9.76
C CYS A 396 2.34 -8.81 9.15
N VAL A 397 2.05 -7.56 9.50
CA VAL A 397 2.86 -6.41 9.11
C VAL A 397 3.86 -6.12 10.23
N PRO A 398 5.19 -6.22 9.98
CA PRO A 398 6.19 -5.89 10.98
C PRO A 398 6.25 -4.39 11.34
N PRO A 399 6.92 -4.00 12.43
CA PRO A 399 7.20 -2.58 12.70
C PRO A 399 8.16 -2.01 11.66
N THR A 400 7.94 -0.75 11.27
CA THR A 400 8.89 0.04 10.47
C THR A 400 9.99 0.64 11.34
N PHE A 401 9.73 0.74 12.66
CA PHE A 401 10.55 1.41 13.67
C PHE A 401 10.68 2.92 13.47
N SER A 402 9.86 3.50 12.59
CA SER A 402 9.57 4.92 12.60
C SER A 402 8.39 5.14 13.53
N THR A 403 8.60 5.86 14.63
CA THR A 403 7.54 6.11 15.63
C THR A 403 6.32 6.75 15.02
N ILE A 404 6.51 7.64 14.05
CA ILE A 404 5.45 8.36 13.34
C ILE A 404 4.65 7.39 12.47
N VAL A 405 5.31 6.61 11.62
CA VAL A 405 4.65 5.67 10.70
C VAL A 405 3.96 4.55 11.46
N ASP A 406 4.67 3.94 12.41
CA ASP A 406 4.11 2.86 13.23
C ASP A 406 2.90 3.37 14.04
N SER A 407 2.90 4.64 14.45
CA SER A 407 1.75 5.24 15.14
C SER A 407 0.56 5.52 14.23
N ALA A 408 0.80 6.03 13.02
CA ALA A 408 -0.24 6.34 12.06
C ALA A 408 -0.88 5.06 11.48
N ALA A 409 -0.06 4.05 11.20
CA ALA A 409 -0.50 2.80 10.57
C ALA A 409 -0.86 1.68 11.56
N ASP A 410 -0.68 1.92 12.86
CA ASP A 410 -0.85 0.96 13.96
C ASP A 410 0.02 -0.31 13.84
N LEU A 411 1.31 -0.13 13.51
CA LEU A 411 2.26 -1.22 13.23
C LEU A 411 3.16 -1.57 14.43
N PRO A 412 3.45 -2.86 14.68
CA PRO A 412 3.00 -4.03 13.92
C PRO A 412 1.55 -4.42 14.23
N GLY A 413 0.90 -5.06 13.27
CA GLY A 413 -0.47 -5.53 13.37
C GLY A 413 -0.86 -6.46 12.21
N PRO A 414 -2.06 -7.06 12.25
CA PRO A 414 -2.54 -7.89 11.18
C PRO A 414 -2.93 -7.06 9.95
N GLY A 415 -2.63 -7.60 8.78
CA GLY A 415 -3.13 -7.18 7.47
C GLY A 415 -3.99 -8.29 6.86
N ALA A 416 -4.93 -7.91 6.00
CA ALA A 416 -5.68 -8.85 5.17
C ALA A 416 -5.83 -8.27 3.77
N VAL A 417 -5.97 -9.14 2.79
CA VAL A 417 -6.10 -8.77 1.38
C VAL A 417 -7.02 -9.75 0.66
N ALA A 418 -7.81 -9.21 -0.26
CA ALA A 418 -8.54 -9.94 -1.28
C ALA A 418 -8.09 -9.43 -2.65
N LEU A 419 -7.55 -10.33 -3.47
CA LEU A 419 -7.05 -10.05 -4.81
C LEU A 419 -7.97 -10.73 -5.82
N GLU A 420 -8.61 -9.93 -6.65
CA GLU A 420 -9.38 -10.42 -7.78
C GLU A 420 -8.45 -10.66 -8.97
N GLY A 421 -8.67 -11.77 -9.68
CA GLY A 421 -7.88 -12.11 -10.85
C GLY A 421 -8.60 -13.09 -11.75
N THR A 422 -7.91 -13.54 -12.80
CA THR A 422 -8.39 -14.62 -13.66
C THR A 422 -7.33 -15.72 -13.79
N THR A 423 -7.77 -16.95 -14.01
CA THR A 423 -6.89 -18.09 -14.28
C THR A 423 -7.25 -18.70 -15.63
N GLN A 424 -6.25 -19.08 -16.40
CA GLN A 424 -6.43 -19.79 -17.67
C GLN A 424 -5.34 -20.85 -17.84
N LEU A 425 -5.70 -22.02 -18.35
CA LEU A 425 -4.74 -23.03 -18.80
C LEU A 425 -4.51 -22.83 -20.29
N GLN A 426 -3.26 -22.57 -20.70
CA GLN A 426 -2.89 -22.44 -22.11
C GLN A 426 -2.82 -23.80 -22.81
#